data_AF-A0A842Q9K6-F1
#
_entry.id   AF-A0A842Q9K6-F1
#
_cell.length_a   1.000
_cell.length_b   1.000
_cell.length_c   1.000
_cell.angle_alpha   90.00
_cell.angle_beta   90.00
_cell.angle_gamma   90.00
#
_symmetry.space_group_name_H-M   'P 1'
#
loop_
_entity.id
_entity.type
_entity.pdbx_description
1 polymer ?
#
loop_
_entity_poly.entity_id
_entity_poly.type
_entity_poly.pdbx_seq_one_letter_code
_entity_poly.pdbx_strand_id
1 'polypeptide(L)' 'MRRMEKILLDLGCGNLKYQSEEYKVIGLDLSEGEEVDVTHDLTEEKLPFKDKYFDVVRASHILEHIEHNEH' A
#
# COMPACT_ATOMS: atom_id res chain seq x y z
N MET A 1 -9.43 -4.98 -21.91
CA MET A 1 -9.30 -3.51 -21.86
C MET A 1 -8.12 -3.17 -20.95
N ARG A 2 -7.12 -2.42 -21.43
CA ARG A 2 -6.04 -1.91 -20.57
C ARG A 2 -6.52 -0.66 -19.87
N ARG A 3 -6.34 -0.56 -18.56
CA ARG A 3 -6.60 0.67 -17.80
C ARG A 3 -5.58 1.72 -18.27
N MET A 4 -6.04 2.93 -18.59
CA MET A 4 -5.16 4.02 -19.06
C MET A 4 -4.33 4.61 -17.92
N GLU A 5 -4.87 4.62 -16.70
CA GLU A 5 -4.17 5.06 -15.49
C GLU A 5 -3.61 3.85 -14.74
N LYS A 6 -2.29 3.86 -14.51
CA LYS A 6 -1.60 2.85 -13.70
C LYS A 6 -1.66 3.28 -12.23
N ILE A 7 -1.99 2.35 -11.34
CA ILE A 7 -2.08 2.62 -9.91
C ILE A 7 -1.00 1.84 -9.16
N LEU A 8 -0.30 2.53 -8.27
CA LEU A 8 0.70 1.98 -7.38
C LEU A 8 0.18 2.00 -5.94
N LEU A 9 0.35 0.88 -5.22
CA LEU A 9 0.19 0.83 -3.77
C LEU A 9 1.54 1.10 -3.10
N ASP A 10 1.62 2.13 -2.25
CA ASP A 10 2.77 2.38 -1.38
C ASP A 10 2.43 1.88 0.03
N LEU A 11 3.01 0.74 0.38
CA LEU A 11 2.66 -0.06 1.54
C LEU A 11 3.64 0.24 2.69
N GLY A 12 3.09 0.65 3.84
CA GLY A 12 3.87 1.24 4.94
C GLY A 12 4.37 2.65 4.59
N CYS A 13 3.50 3.51 4.04
CA CYS A 13 3.91 4.82 3.52
C CYS A 13 4.29 5.83 4.62
N GLY A 14 3.90 5.58 5.87
CA GLY A 14 4.06 6.52 6.98
C GLY A 14 3.53 7.92 6.64
N ASN A 15 4.27 8.94 7.06
CA ASN A 15 3.93 10.34 6.77
C ASN A 15 4.45 10.85 5.42
N LEU A 16 5.10 10.00 4.61
CA LEU A 16 5.67 10.41 3.33
C LEU A 16 5.37 9.38 2.25
N LYS A 17 4.16 9.48 1.70
CA LYS A 17 3.74 8.71 0.53
C LYS A 17 4.63 8.98 -0.67
N TYR A 18 5.06 7.90 -1.31
CA TYR A 18 5.83 7.97 -2.55
C TYR A 18 5.08 8.78 -3.62
N GLN A 19 5.82 9.66 -4.31
CA GLN A 19 5.28 10.47 -5.40
C GLN A 19 5.76 9.92 -6.73
N SER A 20 4.86 9.85 -7.71
CA SER A 20 5.16 9.37 -9.05
C SER A 20 4.47 10.21 -10.11
N GLU A 21 5.18 10.49 -11.19
CA GLU A 21 4.60 11.13 -12.38
C GLU A 21 3.93 10.11 -13.33
N GLU A 22 4.25 8.81 -13.19
CA GLU A 22 3.72 7.75 -14.06
C GLU A 22 2.51 7.03 -13.43
N TYR A 23 2.47 6.95 -12.10
CA TYR A 23 1.46 6.20 -11.37
C TYR A 23 0.64 7.12 -10.47
N LYS A 24 -0.66 6.84 -10.39
CA LYS A 24 -1.46 7.30 -9.25
C LYS A 24 -1.09 6.46 -8.04
N VAL A 25 -0.55 7.10 -7.00
CA VAL A 25 -0.10 6.42 -5.78
C VAL A 25 -1.22 6.42 -4.74
N ILE A 26 -1.45 5.27 -4.11
CA ILE A 26 -2.31 5.08 -2.95
C ILE A 26 -1.43 4.63 -1.79
N GLY A 27 -1.41 5.39 -0.71
CA GLY A 27 -0.66 5.08 0.51
C GLY A 27 -1.50 4.25 1.48
N LEU A 28 -0.91 3.17 2.00
CA LEU A 28 -1.47 2.39 3.08
C LEU A 28 -0.49 2.35 4.25
N ASP A 29 -1.01 2.61 5.45
CA ASP A 29 -0.24 2.47 6.69
C ASP A 29 -1.13 1.93 7.83
N LEU A 30 -0.52 1.45 8.91
CA LEU A 30 -1.23 1.04 10.12
C LEU A 30 -1.76 2.25 10.89
N SER A 31 -1.05 3.38 10.82
CA SER A 31 -1.42 4.61 11.53
C SER A 31 -2.00 5.66 10.59
N GLU A 32 -2.92 6.47 11.09
CA GLU A 32 -3.38 7.66 10.35
C GLU A 32 -2.24 8.66 10.15
N GLY A 33 -2.24 9.32 9.00
CA GLY A 33 -1.27 10.36 8.65
C GLY A 33 -1.80 11.22 7.51
N GLU A 34 -1.24 12.41 7.34
CA GLU A 34 -1.69 13.39 6.32
C GLU A 34 -1.66 12.81 4.90
N GLU A 35 -0.66 11.98 4.61
CA GLU A 35 -0.44 11.37 3.30
C GLU A 35 -1.01 9.95 3.17
N VAL A 36 -1.61 9.41 4.24
CA VAL A 36 -2.15 8.03 4.28
C VAL A 36 -3.56 8.04 3.70
N ASP A 37 -3.77 7.31 2.60
CA ASP A 37 -5.10 7.22 1.96
C ASP A 37 -5.97 6.12 2.60
N VAL A 38 -5.33 5.07 3.11
CA VAL A 38 -6.00 3.90 3.71
C VAL A 38 -5.26 3.46 4.97
N THR A 39 -5.95 3.47 6.11
CA THR A 39 -5.44 2.92 7.37
C THR A 39 -5.83 1.45 7.48
N HIS A 40 -4.87 0.52 7.53
CA HIS A 40 -5.14 -0.92 7.63
C HIS A 40 -3.97 -1.70 8.22
N ASP A 41 -4.27 -2.72 9.02
CA ASP A 41 -3.29 -3.65 9.59
C ASP A 41 -2.97 -4.79 8.60
N LEU A 42 -1.71 -4.88 8.18
CA LEU A 42 -1.24 -5.89 7.23
C LEU A 42 -1.20 -7.32 7.80
N THR A 43 -1.40 -7.48 9.11
CA THR A 43 -1.53 -8.79 9.75
C THR A 43 -2.94 -9.39 9.61
N GLU A 44 -3.92 -8.59 9.15
CA GLU A 44 -5.25 -9.10 8.83
C GLU A 44 -5.22 -9.96 7.55
N GLU A 45 -6.04 -11.01 7.50
CA GLU A 45 -6.04 -11.99 6.39
C GLU A 45 -6.36 -11.39 5.02
N LYS A 46 -7.01 -10.21 4.96
CA LYS A 46 -7.48 -9.61 3.71
C LYS A 46 -7.21 -8.12 3.67
N LEU A 47 -6.43 -7.72 2.67
CA LEU A 47 -6.29 -6.32 2.31
C LEU A 47 -7.65 -5.74 1.83
N PRO A 48 -7.94 -4.46 2.11
CA PRO A 48 -9.22 -3.81 1.81
C PRO A 48 -9.34 -3.41 0.34
N PHE A 49 -8.84 -4.23 -0.58
CA PHE A 49 -8.77 -3.95 -2.00
C PHE A 49 -9.35 -5.10 -2.82
N LYS A 50 -9.84 -4.76 -4.01
CA LYS A 50 -10.26 -5.76 -4.99
C LYS A 50 -9.04 -6.48 -5.56
N ASP A 51 -9.21 -7.74 -5.93
CA ASP A 51 -8.21 -8.49 -6.67
C ASP A 51 -7.76 -7.73 -7.93
N LYS A 52 -6.44 -7.72 -8.18
CA LYS A 52 -5.81 -7.11 -9.38
C LYS A 52 -6.11 -5.61 -9.52
N TYR A 53 -6.30 -4.90 -8.42
CA TYR A 53 -6.59 -3.47 -8.43
C TYR A 53 -5.36 -2.59 -8.73
N PHE A 54 -4.18 -3.02 -8.28
CA PHE A 54 -2.91 -2.31 -8.45
C PHE A 54 -2.05 -2.90 -9.56
N ASP A 55 -1.34 -2.03 -10.26
CA ASP A 55 -0.37 -2.41 -11.30
C ASP A 55 1.03 -2.63 -10.70
N VAL A 56 1.36 -1.91 -9.62
CA VAL A 56 2.64 -2.00 -8.89
C VAL A 56 2.38 -1.93 -7.39
N VAL A 57 3.17 -2.66 -6.60
CA VAL A 57 3.23 -2.53 -5.14
C VAL A 57 4.66 -2.17 -4.76
N ARG A 58 4.80 -1.09 -3.98
CA ARG A 58 6.05 -0.64 -3.37
C ARG A 58 5.96 -0.90 -1.87
N ALA A 59 7.01 -1.47 -1.31
CA ALA A 59 7.17 -1.69 0.13
C ALA A 59 8.60 -1.28 0.48
N SER A 60 8.75 -0.39 1.47
CA SER A 60 10.06 0.14 1.87
C SER A 60 10.17 0.08 3.37
N HIS A 61 11.11 -0.70 3.89
CA HIS A 61 11.34 -0.88 5.33
C HIS A 61 10.13 -1.36 6.15
N ILE A 62 9.11 -1.96 5.50
CA ILE A 62 7.87 -2.40 6.17
C ILE A 62 7.84 -3.90 6.44
N LEU A 63 8.47 -4.71 5.59
CA LEU A 63 8.40 -6.17 5.71
C LEU A 63 9.13 -6.67 6.96
N GLU A 64 10.15 -5.94 7.44
CA GLU A 64 10.83 -6.26 8.70
C GLU A 64 9.96 -6.06 9.95
N HIS A 65 8.88 -5.28 9.84
CA HIS A 65 7.95 -5.02 10.95
C HIS A 65 6.79 -6.00 11.00
N ILE A 66 6.60 -6.81 9.94
CA ILE A 66 5.56 -7.84 9.92
C ILE A 66 6.12 -9.06 10.63
N GLU A 67 5.60 -9.34 11.83
CA GLU A 67 5.98 -10.54 12.58
C GLU A 67 5.54 -11.80 11.82
N HIS A 68 6.44 -12.77 11.73
CA HIS A 68 6.13 -14.06 11.15
C HIS A 68 5.35 -14.89 12.18
N ASN A 69 4.02 -14.79 12.14
CA ASN A 69 3.16 -15.69 12.90
C ASN A 69 3.07 -17.02 12.16
N GLU A 70 3.84 -18.02 12.62
CA GLU A 70 3.72 -19.41 12.15
C GLU A 70 2.37 -19.96 12.65
N HIS A 71 1.34 -19.86 11.81
CA HIS A 71 0.05 -20.51 12.03
C HIS A 71 0.05 -21.92 11.45
#